data_AF-A0A4Y7ITN0-F1
#
_entry.id   AF-A0A4Y7ITN0-F1
#
_cell.length_a   1.000
_cell.length_b   1.000
_cell.length_c   1.000
_cell.angle_alpha   90.00
_cell.angle_beta   90.00
_cell.angle_gamma   90.00
#
_symmetry.space_group_name_H-M   'P 1'
#
loop_
_entity.id
_entity.type
_entity.pdbx_description
1 polymer ?
#
loop_
_entity_poly.entity_id
_entity_poly.type
_entity_poly.pdbx_seq_one_letter_code
_entity_poly.pdbx_strand_id
1 'polypeptide(L)'
;MDSSYRQTCLRLEIPGRENEQQEVIFIKGNWFDSRFELFITDGINTWICKALESEVKGRASQWDQPVSDYIETAERHLGFRQPGSTYGFVDAGDGHKRLSWTFEKQGTTLEWRWKCKPSPDNKKTTSEILDFLMDANIRLSEEVVRKAQSFDRLKLEAEKCLAQSEKFSNEKAELESALYAKVLHRYTNVFNDLIS
;
A
#
# COMPACT_ATOMS: atom_id res chain seq x y z
N MET A 1 5.08 20.42 19.45
CA MET A 1 5.43 20.06 18.07
C MET A 1 5.06 18.61 17.91
N ASP A 2 3.94 18.33 17.24
CA ASP A 2 3.64 16.95 16.83
C ASP A 2 4.75 16.53 15.89
N SER A 3 5.63 15.65 16.37
CA SER A 3 6.54 14.95 15.48
C SER A 3 5.64 14.02 14.68
N SER A 4 5.23 14.46 13.48
CA SER A 4 4.42 13.64 12.58
C SER A 4 5.20 12.37 12.28
N TYR A 5 4.66 11.22 12.67
CA TYR A 5 5.25 9.92 12.38
C TYR A 5 4.23 9.07 11.63
N ARG A 6 4.73 8.23 10.73
CA ARG A 6 3.91 7.27 10.00
C ARG A 6 3.69 6.05 10.87
N GLN A 7 2.54 5.41 10.73
CA GLN A 7 2.20 4.22 11.50
C GLN A 7 1.81 3.08 10.58
N THR A 8 2.28 1.89 10.91
CA THR A 8 1.91 0.65 10.23
C THR A 8 1.58 -0.43 11.24
N CYS A 9 0.82 -1.44 10.83
CA CYS A 9 0.71 -2.67 11.60
C CYS A 9 0.63 -3.86 10.66
N LEU A 10 1.58 -4.79 10.82
CA LEU A 10 1.67 -6.01 10.02
C LEU A 10 1.27 -7.21 10.88
N ARG A 11 0.32 -8.01 10.38
CA ARG A 11 0.13 -9.39 10.85
C ARG A 11 1.14 -10.27 10.14
N LEU A 12 2.09 -10.80 10.89
CA LEU A 12 3.15 -11.65 10.38
C LEU A 12 2.94 -13.09 10.82
N GLU A 13 3.03 -13.97 9.83
CA GLU A 13 2.96 -15.41 9.99
C GLU A 13 4.37 -15.99 9.86
N ILE A 14 4.85 -16.62 10.92
CA ILE A 14 6.18 -17.18 10.99
C ILE A 14 6.05 -18.70 11.02
N PRO A 15 6.64 -19.41 10.05
CA PRO A 15 6.60 -20.86 10.04
C PRO A 15 7.25 -21.39 11.33
N GLY A 16 6.54 -22.26 12.05
CA GLY A 16 7.10 -22.97 13.19
C GLY A 16 8.27 -23.84 12.77
N ARG A 17 9.16 -24.18 13.71
CA ARG A 17 10.16 -25.22 13.46
C ARG A 17 9.46 -26.58 13.31
N GLU A 18 10.20 -27.60 12.87
CA GLU A 18 9.65 -28.96 12.73
C GLU A 18 8.91 -29.39 14.02
N ASN A 19 7.61 -29.69 13.89
CA ASN A 19 6.65 -30.02 14.95
C ASN A 19 6.13 -28.86 15.83
N GLU A 20 6.47 -27.61 15.54
CA GLU A 20 5.90 -26.43 16.20
C GLU A 20 4.75 -25.84 15.38
N GLN A 21 3.74 -25.30 16.07
CA GLN A 21 2.67 -24.57 15.43
C GLN A 21 3.20 -23.25 14.84
N GLN A 22 2.59 -22.82 13.74
CA GLN A 22 2.87 -21.53 13.13
C GLN A 22 2.66 -20.40 14.14
N GLU A 23 3.68 -19.57 14.34
CA GLU A 23 3.60 -18.42 15.23
C GLU A 23 3.01 -17.23 14.46
N VAL A 24 2.00 -16.57 15.05
CA VAL A 24 1.40 -15.37 14.48
C VAL A 24 1.70 -14.21 15.42
N ILE A 25 2.34 -13.17 14.89
CA ILE A 25 2.63 -11.95 15.64
C ILE A 25 2.08 -10.73 14.91
N PHE A 26 1.73 -9.71 15.67
CA PHE A 26 1.38 -8.39 15.15
C PHE A 26 2.51 -7.42 15.46
N ILE A 27 2.98 -6.70 14.45
CA ILE A 27 4.08 -5.73 14.54
C ILE A 27 3.52 -4.36 14.18
N LYS A 28 3.33 -3.49 15.19
CA LYS A 28 3.01 -2.09 15.00
C LYS A 28 4.30 -1.28 14.93
N GLY A 29 4.50 -0.54 13.84
CA GLY A 29 5.64 0.35 13.64
C GLY A 29 5.24 1.81 13.73
N ASN A 30 6.02 2.61 14.46
CA ASN A 30 6.00 4.07 14.42
C ASN A 30 7.28 4.55 13.73
N TRP A 31 7.16 5.17 12.57
CA TRP A 31 8.25 5.53 11.67
C TRP A 31 8.47 7.03 11.66
N PHE A 32 9.64 7.45 12.16
CA PHE A 32 10.12 8.83 12.11
C PHE A 32 11.22 8.92 11.05
N ASP A 33 11.59 10.14 10.66
CA ASP A 33 12.56 10.33 9.57
C ASP A 33 13.97 9.77 9.88
N SER A 34 14.35 9.71 11.16
CA SER A 34 15.68 9.27 11.61
C SER A 34 15.67 8.09 12.59
N ARG A 35 14.49 7.63 13.02
CA ARG A 35 14.33 6.63 14.09
C ARG A 35 13.03 5.85 13.92
N PHE A 36 12.87 4.74 14.63
CA PHE A 36 11.60 4.02 14.64
C PHE A 36 11.35 3.31 15.97
N GLU A 37 10.08 3.01 16.23
CA GLU A 37 9.66 2.20 17.36
C GLU A 37 8.78 1.06 16.86
N LEU A 38 9.08 -0.17 17.28
CA LEU A 38 8.29 -1.35 16.99
C LEU A 38 7.66 -1.86 18.29
N PHE A 39 6.38 -2.22 18.21
CA PHE A 39 5.61 -2.86 19.26
C PHE A 39 5.08 -4.17 18.70
N ILE A 40 5.42 -5.28 19.35
CA ILE A 40 5.17 -6.62 18.86
C ILE A 40 4.34 -7.37 19.89
N THR A 41 3.32 -8.11 19.46
CA THR A 41 2.51 -8.99 20.32
C THR A 41 2.24 -10.32 19.63
N ASP A 42 2.29 -11.41 20.39
CA ASP A 42 1.78 -12.73 20.00
C ASP A 42 0.35 -12.98 20.53
N GLY A 43 -0.24 -11.97 21.19
CA GLY A 43 -1.53 -12.04 21.88
C GLY A 43 -1.44 -12.31 23.38
N ILE A 44 -0.29 -12.74 23.89
CA ILE A 44 -0.04 -13.05 25.32
C ILE A 44 1.11 -12.18 25.85
N ASN A 45 2.24 -12.22 25.16
CA ASN A 45 3.46 -11.52 25.46
C ASN A 45 3.68 -10.39 24.46
N THR A 46 4.43 -9.38 24.89
CA THR A 46 4.76 -8.26 24.02
C THR A 46 6.22 -7.87 24.11
N TRP A 47 6.73 -7.33 23.01
CA TRP A 47 8.10 -6.87 22.88
C TRP A 47 8.15 -5.49 22.24
N ILE A 48 9.14 -4.70 22.66
CA ILE A 48 9.35 -3.35 22.19
C ILE A 48 10.78 -3.24 21.65
N CYS A 49 10.93 -2.60 20.49
CA CYS A 49 12.21 -2.19 19.94
C CYS A 49 12.16 -0.68 19.69
N LYS A 50 12.96 0.09 20.41
CA LYS A 50 13.11 1.53 20.16
C LYS A 50 14.47 1.77 19.54
N ALA A 51 14.51 1.93 18.23
CA ALA A 51 15.74 2.20 17.50
C ALA A 51 15.99 3.70 17.51
N LEU A 52 16.96 4.15 18.30
CA LEU A 52 17.31 5.57 18.41
C LEU A 52 18.05 6.05 17.15
N GLU A 53 18.04 7.37 16.92
CA GLU A 53 18.68 7.97 15.74
C GLU A 53 20.16 7.59 15.58
N SER A 54 20.91 7.56 16.69
CA SER A 54 22.33 7.16 16.67
C SER A 54 22.52 5.69 16.26
N GLU A 55 21.63 4.80 16.70
CA GLU A 55 21.68 3.37 16.39
C GLU A 55 21.29 3.12 14.93
N VAL A 56 20.21 3.77 14.46
CA VAL A 56 19.78 3.70 13.06
C VAL A 56 20.87 4.24 12.14
N LYS A 57 21.49 5.38 12.48
CA LYS A 57 22.61 5.95 11.72
C LYS A 57 23.78 4.98 11.66
N GLY A 58 24.17 4.37 12.79
CA GLY A 58 25.22 3.36 12.82
C GLY A 58 24.91 2.14 11.94
N ARG A 59 23.66 1.65 11.94
CA ARG A 59 23.23 0.53 11.09
C ARG A 59 23.17 0.90 9.61
N ALA A 60 22.68 2.10 9.27
CA ALA A 60 22.62 2.58 7.90
C ALA A 60 24.04 2.72 7.31
N SER A 61 24.99 3.24 8.08
CA SER A 61 26.40 3.30 7.69
C SER A 61 27.02 1.93 7.43
N GLN A 62 26.65 0.89 8.17
CA GLN A 62 27.18 -0.47 7.94
C GLN A 62 26.79 -1.04 6.57
N TRP A 63 25.73 -0.50 5.95
CA TRP A 63 25.23 -0.94 4.64
C TRP A 63 25.43 0.12 3.56
N ASP A 64 26.30 1.10 3.84
CA ASP A 64 26.64 2.21 2.97
C ASP A 64 25.40 2.89 2.36
N GLN A 65 24.39 3.16 3.20
CA GLN A 65 23.14 3.76 2.75
C GLN A 65 22.69 4.96 3.60
N PRO A 66 21.91 5.88 3.00
CA PRO A 66 21.27 6.95 3.75
C PRO A 66 20.35 6.41 4.86
N VAL A 67 20.19 7.20 5.93
CA VAL A 67 19.25 6.88 7.01
C VAL A 67 17.81 6.82 6.50
N SER A 68 17.43 7.71 5.57
CA SER A 68 16.12 7.71 4.91
C SER A 68 15.81 6.35 4.27
N ASP A 69 16.75 5.82 3.50
CA ASP A 69 16.59 4.58 2.75
C ASP A 69 16.53 3.38 3.70
N TYR A 70 17.30 3.42 4.80
CA TYR A 70 17.23 2.42 5.86
C TYR A 70 15.85 2.37 6.52
N ILE A 71 15.31 3.55 6.88
CA ILE A 71 13.96 3.67 7.46
C ILE A 71 12.90 3.23 6.46
N GLU A 72 12.96 3.71 5.22
CA GLU A 72 11.96 3.38 4.19
C GLU A 72 11.96 1.88 3.88
N THR A 73 13.14 1.25 3.84
CA THR A 73 13.26 -0.21 3.67
C THR A 73 12.60 -0.94 4.84
N ALA A 74 12.83 -0.49 6.08
CA ALA A 74 12.22 -1.11 7.26
C ALA A 74 10.69 -0.90 7.29
N GLU A 75 10.22 0.31 7.00
CA GLU A 75 8.79 0.63 6.91
C GLU A 75 8.11 -0.22 5.83
N ARG A 76 8.73 -0.36 4.66
CA ARG A 76 8.16 -1.17 3.58
C ARG A 76 8.00 -2.64 3.97
N HIS A 77 9.00 -3.22 4.64
CA HIS A 77 9.00 -4.65 5.00
C HIS A 77 8.15 -4.98 6.23
N LEU A 78 8.05 -4.05 7.17
CA LEU A 78 7.28 -4.22 8.40
C LEU A 78 5.92 -3.52 8.37
N GLY A 79 5.63 -2.73 7.34
CA GLY A 79 4.31 -2.22 7.04
C GLY A 79 3.51 -3.12 6.11
N PHE A 80 4.19 -3.75 5.14
CA PHE A 80 3.58 -4.69 4.21
C PHE A 80 4.52 -5.88 4.01
N ARG A 81 4.00 -7.10 4.22
CA ARG A 81 4.79 -8.32 4.00
C ARG A 81 5.31 -8.34 2.57
N GLN A 82 6.62 -8.44 2.40
CA GLN A 82 7.24 -8.48 1.08
C GLN A 82 7.29 -9.93 0.55
N PRO A 83 6.86 -10.16 -0.71
CA PRO A 83 7.07 -11.45 -1.36
C PRO A 83 8.56 -11.79 -1.46
N GLY A 84 8.94 -13.04 -1.19
CA GLY A 84 10.33 -13.51 -1.27
C GLY A 84 11.19 -13.20 -0.03
N SER A 85 10.76 -12.31 0.87
CA SER A 85 11.42 -12.10 2.16
C SER A 85 11.12 -13.23 3.14
N THR A 86 12.16 -13.74 3.80
CA THR A 86 12.03 -14.70 4.90
C THR A 86 12.09 -13.93 6.21
N TYR A 87 11.03 -14.03 7.01
CA TYR A 87 10.93 -13.35 8.30
C TYR A 87 11.21 -14.32 9.46
N GLY A 88 11.81 -13.82 10.53
CA GLY A 88 12.11 -14.59 11.74
C GLY A 88 11.82 -13.80 13.02
N PHE A 89 11.39 -14.51 14.05
CA PHE A 89 11.19 -13.96 15.39
C PHE A 89 11.65 -14.96 16.45
N VAL A 90 12.97 -15.03 16.63
CA VAL A 90 13.60 -16.09 17.42
C VAL A 90 13.96 -15.62 18.82
N ASP A 91 14.05 -16.54 19.77
CA ASP A 91 14.55 -16.23 21.12
C ASP A 91 15.97 -15.64 21.08
N ALA A 92 16.20 -14.62 21.90
CA ALA A 92 17.48 -13.92 22.01
C ALA A 92 17.97 -13.82 23.47
N GLY A 93 17.48 -14.69 24.35
CA GLY A 93 17.80 -14.72 25.78
C GLY A 93 17.09 -13.65 26.60
N ASP A 94 16.92 -13.90 27.91
CA ASP A 94 16.31 -12.98 28.88
C ASP A 94 14.92 -12.46 28.46
N GLY A 95 14.12 -13.33 27.85
CA GLY A 95 12.81 -13.00 27.29
C GLY A 95 12.85 -12.07 26.07
N HIS A 96 14.03 -11.66 25.60
CA HIS A 96 14.15 -10.88 24.39
C HIS A 96 13.90 -11.75 23.17
N LYS A 97 13.41 -11.11 22.10
CA LYS A 97 13.25 -11.72 20.80
C LYS A 97 14.11 -10.99 19.77
N ARG A 98 14.54 -11.69 18.74
CA ARG A 98 15.24 -11.10 17.59
C ARG A 98 14.29 -11.15 16.39
N LEU A 99 13.84 -9.96 15.99
CA LEU A 99 13.11 -9.78 14.75
C LEU A 99 14.09 -9.70 13.59
N SER A 100 13.86 -10.47 12.53
CA SER A 100 14.63 -10.39 11.30
C SER A 100 13.80 -10.57 10.05
N TRP A 101 14.32 -10.04 8.95
CA TRP A 101 13.86 -10.38 7.61
C TRP A 101 14.98 -10.28 6.58
N THR A 102 14.85 -11.04 5.50
CA THR A 102 15.76 -10.95 4.34
C THR A 102 15.24 -9.96 3.30
N PHE A 103 16.15 -9.30 2.59
CA PHE A 103 15.85 -8.49 1.42
C PHE A 103 17.02 -8.48 0.45
N GLU A 104 16.75 -8.27 -0.83
CA GLU A 104 17.76 -8.20 -1.88
C GLU A 104 18.22 -6.77 -2.11
N LYS A 105 19.54 -6.58 -2.19
CA LYS A 105 20.14 -5.30 -2.60
C LYS A 105 21.30 -5.58 -3.55
N GLN A 106 21.20 -5.07 -4.78
CA GLN A 106 22.24 -5.22 -5.82
C GLN A 106 22.66 -6.70 -6.05
N GLY A 107 21.71 -7.62 -5.99
CA GLY A 107 21.95 -9.07 -6.18
C GLY A 107 22.57 -9.78 -4.97
N THR A 108 22.63 -9.11 -3.80
CA THR A 108 23.06 -9.71 -2.54
C THR A 108 21.88 -9.77 -1.57
N THR A 109 21.64 -10.96 -1.02
CA THR A 109 20.69 -11.17 0.08
C THR A 109 21.27 -10.62 1.38
N LEU A 110 20.63 -9.61 1.95
CA LEU A 110 20.94 -9.06 3.26
C LEU A 110 19.88 -9.49 4.28
N GLU A 111 20.27 -9.59 5.55
CA GLU A 111 19.34 -9.87 6.64
C GLU A 111 19.32 -8.71 7.65
N TRP A 112 18.16 -8.06 7.75
CA TRP A 112 17.89 -7.02 8.72
C TRP A 112 17.59 -7.67 10.07
N ARG A 113 18.22 -7.23 11.16
CA ARG A 113 18.07 -7.86 12.49
C ARG A 113 18.06 -6.85 13.63
N TRP A 114 17.01 -6.87 14.45
CA TRP A 114 16.90 -6.05 15.66
C TRP A 114 16.48 -6.88 16.87
N LYS A 115 17.05 -6.53 18.04
CA LYS A 115 16.72 -7.14 19.32
C LYS A 115 15.54 -6.37 19.93
N CYS A 116 14.49 -7.08 20.28
CA CYS A 116 13.28 -6.57 20.90
C CYS A 116 13.25 -7.04 22.36
N LYS A 117 13.10 -6.11 23.30
CA LYS A 117 13.02 -6.42 24.73
C LYS A 117 11.58 -6.68 25.15
N PRO A 118 11.32 -7.48 26.20
CA PRO A 118 9.99 -7.59 26.77
C PRO A 118 9.40 -6.20 27.09
N SER A 119 8.11 -6.02 26.83
CA SER A 119 7.40 -4.84 27.30
C SER A 119 7.27 -4.88 28.83
N PRO A 120 7.31 -3.72 29.52
CA PRO A 120 6.97 -3.65 30.93
C PRO A 120 5.48 -3.95 31.21
N ASP A 121 4.61 -3.79 30.21
CA ASP A 121 3.16 -4.01 30.35
C ASP A 121 2.58 -4.62 29.07
N ASN A 122 2.39 -5.94 29.09
CA ASN A 122 1.84 -6.68 27.96
C ASN A 122 0.41 -6.30 27.62
N LYS A 123 -0.41 -5.97 28.63
CA LYS A 123 -1.83 -5.64 28.43
C LYS A 123 -1.94 -4.31 27.71
N LYS A 124 -1.20 -3.31 28.20
CA LYS A 124 -1.18 -1.98 27.58
C LYS A 124 -0.63 -2.01 26.16
N THR A 125 0.49 -2.68 25.92
CA THR A 125 1.05 -2.76 24.56
C THR A 125 0.10 -3.49 23.61
N THR A 126 -0.56 -4.55 24.07
CA THR A 126 -1.54 -5.27 23.24
C THR A 126 -2.78 -4.41 22.96
N SER A 127 -3.33 -3.72 23.96
CA SER A 127 -4.48 -2.83 23.76
C SER A 127 -4.15 -1.69 22.78
N GLU A 128 -2.97 -1.07 22.89
CA GLU A 128 -2.53 -0.01 21.96
C GLU A 128 -2.34 -0.48 20.51
N ILE A 129 -2.07 -1.78 20.30
CA ILE A 129 -2.02 -2.38 18.96
C ILE A 129 -3.44 -2.64 18.45
N LEU A 130 -4.32 -3.18 19.29
CA LEU A 130 -5.72 -3.44 18.94
C LEU A 130 -6.50 -2.15 18.65
N ASP A 131 -6.32 -1.10 19.47
CA ASP A 131 -6.92 0.21 19.26
C ASP A 131 -6.51 0.79 17.91
N PHE A 132 -5.21 0.72 17.58
CA PHE A 132 -4.71 1.16 16.27
C PHE A 132 -5.35 0.37 15.12
N LEU A 133 -5.46 -0.95 15.25
CA LEU A 133 -6.08 -1.80 14.23
C LEU A 133 -7.57 -1.49 14.07
N MET A 134 -8.28 -1.23 15.17
CA MET A 134 -9.69 -0.90 15.16
C MET A 134 -9.95 0.47 14.52
N ASP A 135 -9.17 1.49 14.89
CA ASP A 135 -9.24 2.82 14.28
C ASP A 135 -8.95 2.77 12.78
N ALA A 136 -7.92 2.01 12.38
CA ALA A 136 -7.59 1.80 10.98
C ALA A 136 -8.72 1.09 10.22
N ASN A 137 -9.38 0.11 10.84
CA ASN A 137 -10.50 -0.62 10.25
C ASN A 137 -11.73 0.28 10.05
N ILE A 138 -12.08 1.09 11.04
CA ILE A 138 -13.18 2.06 10.96
C ILE A 138 -12.93 3.04 9.82
N ARG A 139 -11.75 3.66 9.78
CA ARG A 139 -11.37 4.62 8.73
C ARG A 139 -11.40 3.99 7.34
N LEU A 140 -10.85 2.78 7.18
CA LEU A 140 -10.85 2.08 5.90
C LEU A 140 -12.27 1.75 5.44
N SER A 141 -13.14 1.32 6.36
CA SER A 141 -14.54 1.01 6.07
C SER A 141 -15.30 2.24 5.56
N GLU A 142 -15.12 3.40 6.22
CA GLU A 142 -15.71 4.66 5.77
C GLU A 142 -15.19 5.10 4.40
N GLU A 143 -13.88 4.94 4.15
CA GLU A 143 -13.26 5.29 2.87
C GLU A 143 -13.76 4.41 1.73
N VAL A 144 -13.92 3.10 1.97
CA VAL A 144 -14.48 2.15 0.99
C VAL A 144 -15.90 2.55 0.60
N VAL A 145 -16.76 2.84 1.58
CA VAL A 145 -18.15 3.28 1.30
C VAL A 145 -18.16 4.56 0.46
N ARG A 146 -17.37 5.56 0.86
CA ARG A 146 -17.28 6.84 0.14
C ARG A 146 -16.78 6.65 -1.30
N LYS A 147 -15.76 5.81 -1.50
CA LYS A 147 -15.17 5.58 -2.82
C LYS A 147 -16.08 4.77 -3.72
N ALA A 148 -16.82 3.79 -3.18
CA ALA A 148 -17.83 3.05 -3.92
C ALA A 148 -18.94 3.97 -4.44
N GLN A 149 -19.49 4.84 -3.58
CA GLN A 149 -20.50 5.82 -3.99
C GLN A 149 -19.99 6.78 -5.08
N SER A 150 -18.75 7.26 -4.96
CA SER A 150 -18.17 8.10 -6.00
C SER A 150 -17.93 7.35 -7.31
N PHE A 151 -17.56 6.07 -7.24
CA PHE A 151 -17.36 5.24 -8.42
C PHE A 151 -18.68 5.01 -9.18
N ASP A 152 -19.76 4.70 -8.45
CA ASP A 152 -21.08 4.50 -9.06
C ASP A 152 -21.58 5.77 -9.75
N ARG A 153 -21.37 6.95 -9.15
CA ARG A 153 -21.70 8.23 -9.77
C ARG A 153 -20.91 8.45 -11.07
N LEU A 154 -19.59 8.25 -11.03
CA LEU A 154 -18.71 8.42 -12.20
C LEU A 154 -19.08 7.44 -13.32
N LYS A 155 -19.41 6.20 -12.97
CA LYS A 155 -19.86 5.20 -13.94
C LYS A 155 -21.15 5.63 -14.64
N LEU A 156 -22.14 6.10 -13.88
CA LEU A 156 -23.42 6.58 -14.43
C LEU A 156 -23.23 7.82 -15.34
N GLU A 157 -22.32 8.72 -14.99
CA GLU A 157 -21.96 9.84 -15.85
C GLU A 157 -21.28 9.39 -17.14
N ALA A 158 -20.36 8.41 -17.06
CA ALA A 158 -19.71 7.85 -18.24
C ALA A 158 -20.70 7.18 -19.20
N GLU A 159 -21.67 6.43 -18.67
CA GLU A 159 -22.75 5.80 -19.46
C GLU A 159 -23.62 6.86 -20.18
N LYS A 160 -23.97 7.96 -19.50
CA LYS A 160 -24.69 9.08 -20.13
C LYS A 160 -23.89 9.74 -21.25
N CYS A 161 -22.60 9.99 -21.03
CA CYS A 161 -21.71 10.56 -22.04
C CYS A 161 -21.58 9.63 -23.26
N LEU A 162 -21.49 8.32 -23.04
CA LEU A 162 -21.44 7.32 -24.11
C LEU A 162 -22.72 7.37 -24.95
N ALA A 163 -23.90 7.31 -24.31
CA ALA A 163 -25.18 7.36 -25.00
C ALA A 163 -25.35 8.68 -25.81
N GLN A 164 -24.90 9.80 -25.25
CA GLN A 164 -24.92 11.08 -25.97
C GLN A 164 -23.97 11.09 -27.18
N SER A 165 -22.78 10.51 -27.04
CA SER A 165 -21.80 10.41 -28.13
C SER A 165 -22.30 9.52 -29.27
N GLU A 166 -22.92 8.38 -28.96
CA GLU A 166 -23.53 7.49 -29.96
C GLU A 166 -24.65 8.20 -30.72
N LYS A 167 -25.53 8.90 -30.00
CA LYS A 167 -26.59 9.71 -30.60
C LYS A 167 -26.03 10.77 -31.56
N PHE A 168 -25.03 11.54 -31.11
CA PHE A 168 -24.40 12.58 -31.93
C PHE A 168 -23.72 12.00 -33.17
N SER A 169 -23.08 10.83 -33.04
CA SER A 169 -22.46 10.14 -34.17
C SER A 169 -23.48 9.74 -35.24
N ASN A 170 -24.65 9.23 -34.81
CA ASN A 170 -25.73 8.86 -35.73
C ASN A 170 -26.31 10.09 -36.43
N GLU A 171 -26.62 11.15 -35.68
CA GLU A 171 -27.12 12.42 -36.23
C GLU A 171 -26.13 13.02 -37.25
N LYS A 172 -24.83 12.95 -36.96
CA LYS A 172 -23.77 13.38 -37.89
C LYS A 172 -23.78 12.54 -39.18
N ALA A 173 -23.87 11.22 -39.09
CA ALA A 173 -23.90 10.35 -40.26
C ALA A 173 -25.13 10.61 -41.14
N GLU A 174 -26.30 10.84 -40.53
CA GLU A 174 -27.54 11.22 -41.25
C GLU A 174 -27.38 12.56 -41.97
N LEU A 175 -26.81 13.57 -41.30
CA LEU A 175 -26.55 14.88 -41.89
C LEU A 175 -25.54 14.81 -43.03
N GLU A 176 -24.44 14.07 -42.87
CA GLU A 176 -23.43 13.85 -43.91
C GLU A 176 -24.06 13.20 -45.14
N SER A 177 -24.84 12.12 -44.95
CA SER A 177 -25.56 11.44 -46.04
C SER A 177 -26.50 12.39 -46.81
N ALA A 178 -27.31 13.16 -46.08
CA ALA A 178 -28.23 14.13 -46.68
C ALA A 178 -27.50 15.24 -47.44
N LEU A 179 -26.35 15.71 -46.93
CA LEU A 179 -25.53 16.70 -47.59
C LEU A 179 -24.90 16.16 -48.88
N TYR A 180 -24.27 14.98 -48.81
CA TYR A 180 -23.67 14.33 -49.98
C TYR A 180 -24.70 14.10 -51.09
N ALA A 181 -25.90 13.62 -50.75
CA ALA A 181 -26.98 13.43 -51.71
C ALA A 181 -27.39 14.74 -52.41
N LYS A 182 -27.54 15.83 -51.66
CA LYS A 182 -27.86 17.16 -52.23
C LYS A 182 -26.76 17.69 -53.14
N VAL A 183 -25.49 17.50 -52.75
CA VAL A 183 -24.33 17.92 -53.53
C VAL A 183 -24.25 17.14 -54.83
N LEU A 184 -24.35 15.80 -54.78
CA LEU A 184 -24.41 14.93 -55.96
C LEU A 184 -25.53 15.37 -56.91
N HIS A 185 -26.74 15.57 -56.39
CA HIS A 185 -27.87 16.01 -57.20
C HIS A 185 -27.61 17.34 -57.93
N ARG A 186 -26.98 18.32 -57.26
CA ARG A 186 -26.58 19.58 -57.91
C ARG A 186 -25.54 19.36 -59.01
N TYR A 187 -24.50 18.55 -58.76
CA TYR A 187 -23.47 18.29 -59.76
C TYR A 187 -24.04 17.57 -60.99
N THR A 188 -24.93 16.60 -60.81
CA THR A 188 -25.57 15.91 -61.93
C THR A 188 -26.43 16.85 -62.77
N ASN A 189 -27.19 17.75 -62.14
CA ASN A 189 -27.99 18.75 -62.86
C ASN A 189 -27.10 19.72 -63.66
N VAL A 190 -26.04 20.26 -63.03
CA VAL A 190 -25.10 21.17 -63.71
C VAL A 190 -24.37 20.47 -64.87
N PHE A 191 -23.98 19.20 -64.69
CA PHE A 191 -23.34 18.41 -65.75
C PHE A 191 -24.29 18.14 -66.91
N ASN A 192 -25.56 17.81 -66.63
CA ASN A 192 -26.57 17.62 -67.68
C ASN A 192 -26.86 18.92 -68.45
N ASP A 193 -26.91 20.07 -67.77
CA ASP A 193 -27.09 21.38 -68.39
C ASP A 193 -25.89 21.79 -69.27
N LEU A 194 -24.69 21.25 -69.03
CA LEU A 194 -23.49 21.54 -69.83
C LEU A 194 -23.37 20.71 -71.11
N ILE A 195 -24.18 19.65 -71.26
CA ILE A 195 -24.10 18.68 -72.37
C ILE A 195 -25.36 18.72 -73.25
N SER A 196 -26.40 19.48 -72.85
CA SER A 196 -27.52 19.89 -73.71
C SER A 196 -27.21 21.18 -74.46
#